data_AF-A0A820Z0C0-F1
#
_entry.id   AF-A0A820Z0C0-F1
#
_cell.length_a   1.000
_cell.length_b   1.000
_cell.length_c   1.000
_cell.angle_alpha   90.00
_cell.angle_beta   90.00
_cell.angle_gamma   90.00
#
_symmetry.space_group_name_H-M   'P 1'
#
loop_
_entity.id
_entity.type
_entity.pdbx_description
1 polymer ?
#
loop_
_entity_poly.entity_id
_entity_poly.type
_entity_poly.pdbx_seq_one_letter_code
_entity_poly.pdbx_strand_id
1 'polypeptide(L)'
;MLFDADEYDDSFSKFDAKMFPYIDNLHGKWHFTEIRAIFSRRYLLQEKALEIFVSNRTSVMFAFNDRSVVKKVVNFLPRVGVGGRYGLPQQRY
;
A
#
# COMPACT_ATOMS: atom_id res chain seq x y z
N MET A 1 6.96 -8.05 -1.22
CA MET A 1 6.15 -7.14 -2.05
C MET A 1 7.09 -6.21 -2.77
N LEU A 2 6.83 -5.95 -4.05
CA LEU A 2 7.61 -5.03 -4.88
C LEU A 2 6.64 -4.11 -5.61
N PHE A 3 7.00 -2.85 -5.76
CA PHE A 3 6.26 -1.83 -6.50
C PHE A 3 7.26 -1.02 -7.29
N ASP A 4 6.98 -0.84 -8.58
CA ASP A 4 7.73 0.04 -9.47
C ASP A 4 6.74 1.00 -10.12
N ALA A 5 7.09 2.27 -10.12
CA ALA A 5 6.37 3.27 -10.91
C ALA A 5 6.63 3.03 -12.41
N ASP A 6 5.59 3.22 -13.22
CA ASP A 6 5.72 3.22 -14.66
C ASP A 6 6.24 4.58 -15.13
N GLU A 7 7.56 4.67 -15.35
CA GLU A 7 8.23 5.89 -15.81
C GLU A 7 7.86 6.27 -17.26
N TYR A 8 7.23 5.36 -18.02
CA TYR A 8 6.83 5.60 -19.40
C TYR A 8 5.40 6.14 -19.53
N ASP A 9 4.64 6.23 -18.42
CA ASP A 9 3.29 6.79 -18.44
C ASP A 9 3.30 8.31 -18.64
N ASP A 10 2.39 8.81 -19.48
CA ASP A 10 2.27 10.25 -19.75
C ASP A 10 1.92 11.08 -18.51
N SER A 11 1.33 10.47 -17.48
CA SER A 11 1.09 11.15 -16.20
C SER A 11 2.36 11.29 -15.37
N PHE A 12 3.34 10.40 -15.56
CA PHE A 12 4.61 10.44 -14.84
C PHE A 12 5.48 11.61 -15.31
N SER A 13 5.53 11.84 -16.63
CA SER A 13 6.29 12.94 -17.24
C SER A 13 5.77 14.34 -16.87
N LYS A 14 4.51 14.43 -16.43
CA LYS A 14 3.88 15.69 -15.98
C LYS A 14 4.31 16.13 -14.58
N PHE A 15 4.96 15.27 -13.79
CA PHE A 15 5.47 15.66 -12.48
C PHE A 15 6.69 16.57 -12.62
N ASP A 16 6.76 17.60 -11.78
CA ASP A 16 7.95 18.44 -11.69
C ASP A 16 9.10 17.60 -11.10
N ALA A 17 10.27 17.63 -11.76
CA ALA A 17 11.47 16.93 -11.32
C ALA A 17 11.89 17.28 -9.88
N LYS A 18 11.52 18.47 -9.40
CA LYS A 18 11.76 18.91 -8.01
C LYS A 18 10.96 18.12 -6.97
N MET A 19 9.91 17.40 -7.36
CA MET A 19 9.09 16.61 -6.45
C MET A 19 9.68 15.23 -6.14
N PHE A 20 10.46 14.64 -7.06
CA PHE A 20 11.00 13.29 -6.90
C PHE A 20 11.77 13.05 -5.59
N PRO A 21 12.60 13.98 -5.07
CA PRO A 21 13.29 13.80 -3.80
C PRO A 21 12.37 13.64 -2.58
N TYR A 22 11.09 14.03 -2.69
CA TYR A 22 10.09 13.95 -1.62
C TYR A 22 9.14 12.76 -1.77
N ILE A 23 9.22 12.03 -2.89
CA ILE A 23 8.39 10.87 -3.15
C ILE A 23 9.17 9.63 -2.72
N ASP A 24 8.81 9.11 -1.54
CA ASP A 24 9.39 7.87 -1.05
C ASP A 24 8.80 6.64 -1.78
N ASN A 25 9.64 5.61 -1.96
CA ASN A 25 9.25 4.28 -2.42
C ASN A 25 8.72 4.19 -3.86
N LEU A 26 9.25 5.00 -4.76
CA LEU A 26 8.95 4.89 -6.19
C LEU A 26 9.28 3.50 -6.77
N HIS A 27 10.39 2.92 -6.29
CA HIS A 27 10.81 1.53 -6.52
C HIS A 27 10.90 0.81 -5.17
N GLY A 28 9.73 0.56 -4.58
CA GLY A 28 9.60 0.06 -3.23
C GLY A 28 9.73 -1.46 -3.15
N LYS A 29 10.50 -1.95 -2.19
CA LYS A 29 10.59 -3.38 -1.87
C LYS A 29 10.42 -3.59 -0.37
N TRP A 30 9.44 -4.41 -0.01
CA TRP A 30 9.14 -4.75 1.39
C TRP A 30 9.10 -6.25 1.59
N HIS A 31 9.76 -6.72 2.63
CA HIS A 31 9.67 -8.12 3.03
C HIS A 31 8.36 -8.36 3.78
N PHE A 32 7.75 -9.53 3.57
CA PHE A 32 6.50 -9.88 4.25
C PHE A 32 6.63 -9.95 5.78
N THR A 33 7.83 -10.22 6.29
CA THR A 33 8.15 -10.20 7.72
C THR A 33 8.14 -8.79 8.32
N GLU A 34 8.28 -7.76 7.50
CA GLU A 34 8.27 -6.36 7.94
C GLU A 34 6.85 -5.81 8.09
N ILE A 35 5.88 -6.43 7.42
CA ILE A 35 4.48 -5.99 7.44
C ILE A 35 3.89 -6.24 8.83
N ARG A 36 3.29 -5.20 9.44
CA ARG A 36 2.72 -5.25 10.80
C ARG A 36 1.22 -5.04 10.85
N ALA A 37 0.67 -4.28 9.92
CA ALA A 37 -0.76 -4.06 9.81
C ALA A 37 -1.13 -3.68 8.38
N ILE A 38 -2.35 -4.01 7.99
CA ILE A 38 -2.94 -3.73 6.69
C ILE A 38 -4.32 -3.14 6.93
N PHE A 39 -4.57 -1.96 6.39
CA PHE A 39 -5.84 -1.26 6.53
C PHE A 39 -6.48 -1.04 5.17
N SER A 40 -7.77 -1.36 5.06
CA SER A 40 -8.58 -0.92 3.92
C SER A 40 -8.80 0.59 4.02
N ARG A 41 -8.63 1.31 2.91
CA ARG A 41 -8.77 2.76 2.82
C ARG A 41 -9.71 3.16 1.68
N ARG A 42 -10.20 4.39 1.75
CA ARG A 42 -10.95 5.01 0.66
C ARG A 42 -10.04 5.95 -0.12
N TYR A 43 -10.05 5.85 -1.44
CA TYR A 43 -9.41 6.79 -2.35
C TYR A 43 -10.47 7.39 -3.26
N LEU A 44 -10.57 8.72 -3.29
CA LEU A 44 -11.64 9.46 -3.96
C LEU A 44 -13.04 8.94 -3.57
N LEU A 45 -13.25 8.77 -2.25
CA LEU A 45 -14.49 8.26 -1.63
C LEU A 45 -14.88 6.82 -2.02
N GLN A 46 -14.05 6.11 -2.78
CA GLN A 46 -14.28 4.71 -3.17
C GLN A 46 -13.40 3.76 -2.35
N GLU A 47 -13.93 2.61 -1.95
CA GLU A 47 -13.23 1.56 -1.17
C GLU A 47 -12.24 0.75 -2.02
N LYS A 48 -11.34 1.46 -2.70
CA LYS A 48 -10.38 0.92 -3.66
C LYS A 48 -8.93 1.13 -3.26
N ALA A 49 -8.64 1.41 -1.99
CA ALA A 49 -7.28 1.62 -1.53
C ALA A 49 -6.91 0.74 -0.34
N LEU A 50 -5.60 0.56 -0.17
CA LEU A 50 -5.00 -0.23 0.89
C LEU A 50 -3.81 0.52 1.46
N GLU A 51 -3.68 0.57 2.78
CA GLU A 51 -2.51 1.13 3.44
C GLU A 51 -1.81 0.03 4.25
N ILE A 52 -0.51 -0.11 4.01
CA ILE A 52 0.34 -1.12 4.62
C ILE A 52 1.30 -0.43 5.58
N PHE A 53 1.32 -0.89 6.83
CA PHE A 53 2.23 -0.42 7.85
C PHE A 53 3.35 -1.43 8.07
N VAL A 54 4.59 -0.95 8.02
CA VAL A 54 5.80 -1.76 8.16
C VAL A 54 6.50 -1.49 9.49
N SER A 55 7.43 -2.38 9.88
CA SER A 55 8.06 -2.41 11.20
C SER A 55 8.90 -1.17 11.53
N ASN A 56 9.42 -0.49 10.51
CA ASN A 56 10.17 0.76 10.64
C ASN A 56 9.27 2.00 10.86
N ARG A 57 7.97 1.79 11.15
CA ARG A 57 6.95 2.84 11.38
C ARG A 57 6.65 3.71 10.15
N THR A 58 7.06 3.30 8.95
CA THR A 58 6.56 3.91 7.72
C THR A 58 5.27 3.23 7.27
N SER A 59 4.51 3.92 6.41
CA SER A 59 3.35 3.35 5.73
C SER A 59 3.39 3.66 4.25
N VAL A 60 2.72 2.81 3.48
CA VAL A 60 2.61 2.95 2.02
C VAL A 60 1.17 2.71 1.66
N MET A 61 0.59 3.63 0.90
CA MET A 61 -0.79 3.57 0.44
C MET A 61 -0.84 3.27 -1.05
N PHE A 62 -1.60 2.24 -1.42
CA PHE A 62 -1.88 1.87 -2.79
C PHE A 62 -3.33 2.16 -3.11
N ALA A 63 -3.57 2.84 -4.24
CA ALA A 63 -4.90 2.97 -4.83
C ALA A 63 -5.01 1.99 -6.01
N PHE A 64 -6.12 1.28 -6.08
CA PHE A 64 -6.43 0.31 -7.12
C PHE A 64 -7.62 0.79 -7.95
N ASN A 65 -7.85 0.12 -9.08
CA ASN A 65 -8.97 0.45 -9.95
C ASN A 65 -10.33 0.13 -9.31
N ASP A 66 -10.42 -0.99 -8.58
CA ASP A 66 -11.67 -1.48 -8.00
C ASP A 66 -11.47 -2.28 -6.70
N ARG A 67 -12.52 -2.34 -5.87
CA ARG A 67 -12.57 -3.07 -4.60
C ARG A 67 -12.31 -4.57 -4.77
N SER A 68 -12.70 -5.15 -5.91
CA SER A 68 -12.43 -6.55 -6.22
C SER A 68 -10.92 -6.86 -6.24
N VAL A 69 -10.11 -5.94 -6.77
CA VAL A 69 -8.65 -6.04 -6.80
C VAL A 69 -8.08 -5.94 -5.40
N VAL A 70 -8.58 -5.01 -4.58
CA VAL A 70 -8.16 -4.88 -3.17
C VAL A 70 -8.34 -6.20 -2.43
N LYS A 71 -9.50 -6.85 -2.55
CA LYS A 71 -9.76 -8.15 -1.93
C LYS A 71 -8.79 -9.24 -2.40
N LYS A 72 -8.47 -9.27 -3.70
CA LYS A 72 -7.47 -10.20 -4.24
C LYS A 72 -6.09 -9.96 -3.62
N VAL A 73 -5.64 -8.71 -3.57
CA VAL A 73 -4.33 -8.33 -3.00
C VAL A 73 -4.24 -8.70 -1.52
N VAL A 74 -5.26 -8.40 -0.71
CA VAL A 74 -5.31 -8.76 0.71
C VAL A 74 -5.18 -10.28 0.92
N ASN A 75 -5.73 -11.10 0.02
CA ASN A 75 -5.61 -12.56 0.10
C ASN A 75 -4.17 -13.08 -0.12
N PHE A 76 -3.35 -12.34 -0.88
CA PHE A 76 -1.94 -12.70 -1.10
C PHE A 76 -1.00 -12.12 -0.03
N LEU A 77 -1.46 -11.13 0.74
CA LEU A 77 -0.65 -10.53 1.81
C LEU A 77 -0.64 -11.37 3.11
N PRO A 78 0.38 -11.17 3.96
CA PRO A 78 0.46 -11.83 5.26
C PRO A 78 -0.78 -11.59 6.14
N ARG A 79 -1.14 -12.58 6.96
CA ARG A 79 -2.29 -12.53 7.88
C ARG A 79 -1.97 -11.71 9.14
N VAL A 80 -1.73 -10.43 8.97
CA VAL A 80 -1.44 -9.51 10.08
C VAL A 80 -2.66 -8.73 10.55
N GLY A 81 -3.74 -8.72 9.75
CA GLY A 81 -4.94 -7.93 10.00
C GLY A 81 -4.60 -6.44 10.23
N VAL A 82 -5.27 -5.83 11.21
CA VAL A 82 -5.01 -4.43 11.63
C VAL A 82 -3.86 -4.29 12.64
N GLY A 83 -3.08 -5.36 12.85
CA GLY A 83 -1.96 -5.39 13.79
C GLY A 83 -2.37 -5.62 15.24
N GLY A 84 -1.42 -6.08 16.05
CA GLY A 84 -1.66 -6.51 17.44
C GLY A 84 -1.94 -5.39 18.45
N ARG A 85 -1.83 -4.12 18.05
CA ARG A 85 -1.99 -2.97 18.98
C ARG A 85 -3.46 -2.62 19.27
N TYR A 86 -4.40 -3.10 18.46
CA TYR A 86 -5.81 -2.73 18.56
C TYR A 86 -6.67 -3.77 19.30
N GLY A 87 -6.06 -4.83 19.85
CA GLY A 87 -6.79 -5.89 20.55
C GLY A 87 -7.75 -6.71 19.67
N LEU A 88 -7.73 -6.49 18.36
CA LEU A 88 -8.56 -7.19 17.38
C LEU A 88 -7.85 -8.45 16.89
N PRO A 89 -8.62 -9.50 16.53
CA PRO A 89 -8.04 -10.71 15.96
C PRO A 89 -7.33 -10.39 14.65
N GLN A 90 -6.14 -10.95 14.45
CA GLN A 90 -5.35 -10.78 13.22
C GLN A 90 -5.94 -11.65 12.10
N GLN A 91 -7.11 -11.24 11.60
CA GLN A 91 -7.89 -11.91 10.57
C GLN A 91 -7.81 -11.13 9.24
N ARG A 92 -8.07 -11.83 8.12
CA ARG A 92 -8.26 -11.20 6.82
C ARG A 92 -9.73 -10.77 6.70
N TYR A 93 -9.98 -9.49 6.46
CA TYR A 93 -11.31 -8.94 6.18
C TYR A 93 -11.38 -8.39 4.75
#